data_AF-A0A946HMX3-F1
#
_entry.id   AF-A0A946HMX3-F1
#
_cell.length_a   1.000
_cell.length_b   1.000
_cell.length_c   1.000
_cell.angle_alpha   90.00
_cell.angle_beta   90.00
_cell.angle_gamma   90.00
#
_symmetry.space_group_name_H-M   'P 1'
#
loop_
_entity.id
_entity.type
_entity.pdbx_description
1 polymer ?
#
loop_
_entity_poly.entity_id
_entity_poly.type
_entity_poly.pdbx_seq_one_letter_code
_entity_poly.pdbx_strand_id
1 'polypeptide(L)'
;MTHFFQGIDKVTFEGADSTNPMAFHHYNPDEIVMGKRMADHLRFAVAFWHSFAWEGGDPFGGQTFERPWHPQDSMERARLKADAAFEMFDLLNVPYFCWHDADIRPETGSFDTNLKTLNEITDYFGEKMQLSGTKLLWGTANMFTHRRWMSGASTNPDPDVFAFAAATVKSCLDATHKLGGENYVLWGGREGYETLLNTDMGLELDHMGRFLSMVVDYKHKIGFKGQILVEPKPQEP
;
A
#
# COMPACT_ATOMS: atom_id res chain seq x y z
N MET A 1 21.27 1.62 -7.76
CA MET A 1 20.39 1.33 -8.90
C MET A 1 20.46 -0.17 -9.12
N THR A 2 19.32 -0.83 -9.30
CA THR A 2 19.29 -2.23 -9.69
C THR A 2 19.63 -2.34 -11.19
N HIS A 3 19.73 -3.56 -11.70
CA HIS A 3 19.81 -3.81 -13.14
C HIS A 3 18.45 -4.20 -13.73
N PHE A 4 17.36 -4.03 -12.97
CA PHE A 4 16.07 -4.59 -13.34
C PHE A 4 15.41 -3.89 -14.53
N PHE A 5 15.50 -2.55 -14.61
CA PHE A 5 15.03 -1.77 -15.76
C PHE A 5 16.18 -1.29 -16.66
N GLN A 6 17.28 -2.06 -16.72
CA GLN A 6 18.44 -1.68 -17.53
C GLN A 6 18.04 -1.42 -18.99
N GLY A 7 18.46 -0.28 -19.53
CA GLY A 7 18.16 0.14 -20.91
C GLY A 7 16.85 0.89 -21.07
N ILE A 8 16.13 1.17 -19.98
CA ILE A 8 14.98 2.08 -19.99
C ILE A 8 15.45 3.45 -19.50
N ASP A 9 15.31 4.46 -20.35
CA ASP A 9 15.56 5.86 -19.99
C ASP A 9 14.37 6.43 -19.21
N LYS A 10 14.63 7.50 -18.46
CA LYS A 10 13.59 8.26 -17.78
C LYS A 10 12.54 8.76 -18.79
N VAL A 11 11.28 8.47 -18.52
CA VAL A 11 10.15 8.85 -19.38
C VAL A 11 9.98 10.36 -19.35
N THR A 12 9.93 10.98 -20.53
CA THR A 12 9.77 12.43 -20.69
C THR A 12 8.56 12.75 -21.56
N PHE A 13 8.11 14.01 -21.50
CA PHE A 13 7.03 14.49 -22.35
C PHE A 13 7.55 14.82 -23.75
N GLU A 14 6.92 14.25 -24.78
CA GLU A 14 7.27 14.48 -26.19
C GLU A 14 6.14 15.12 -27.01
N GLY A 15 4.96 15.33 -26.40
CA GLY A 15 3.80 15.92 -27.07
C GLY A 15 2.85 14.91 -27.71
N ALA A 16 1.66 15.38 -28.06
CA ALA A 16 0.53 14.55 -28.48
C ALA A 16 0.74 13.82 -29.81
N ASP A 17 1.65 14.31 -30.65
CA ASP A 17 1.97 13.73 -31.96
C ASP A 17 3.14 12.72 -31.90
N SER A 18 3.73 12.48 -30.73
CA SER A 18 4.82 11.50 -30.59
C SER A 18 4.32 10.08 -30.88
N THR A 19 5.16 9.31 -31.57
CA THR A 19 4.94 7.87 -31.79
C THR A 19 5.75 7.01 -30.82
N ASN A 20 6.52 7.61 -29.91
CA ASN A 20 7.35 6.88 -28.96
C ASN A 20 6.45 6.28 -27.85
N PRO A 21 6.37 4.95 -27.70
CA PRO A 21 5.54 4.33 -26.66
C PRO A 21 6.10 4.51 -25.25
N MET A 22 7.37 4.92 -25.12
CA MET A 22 8.07 5.13 -23.85
C MET A 22 8.23 6.62 -23.52
N ALA A 23 7.31 7.45 -24.01
CA ALA A 23 7.22 8.88 -23.70
C ALA A 23 5.80 9.28 -23.30
N PHE A 24 5.66 10.34 -22.52
CA PHE A 24 4.37 10.93 -22.23
C PHE A 24 3.89 11.79 -23.40
N HIS A 25 2.68 11.50 -23.88
CA HIS A 25 2.08 12.29 -24.97
C HIS A 25 1.24 13.47 -24.46
N HIS A 26 0.74 13.35 -23.23
CA HIS A 26 -0.14 14.35 -22.62
C HIS A 26 0.27 14.78 -21.21
N TYR A 27 1.10 13.99 -20.54
CA TYR A 27 1.55 14.33 -19.19
C TYR A 27 2.84 15.15 -19.27
N ASN A 28 2.68 16.48 -19.26
CA ASN A 28 3.77 17.41 -18.98
C ASN A 28 3.65 17.86 -17.50
N PRO A 29 4.55 17.42 -16.59
CA PRO A 29 4.42 17.72 -15.16
C PRO A 29 4.43 19.22 -14.84
N ASP A 30 5.08 20.04 -15.68
CA ASP A 30 5.23 21.49 -15.50
C ASP A 30 4.17 22.33 -16.19
N GLU A 31 3.31 21.72 -17.02
CA GLU A 31 2.23 22.45 -17.68
C GLU A 31 1.27 23.04 -16.65
N ILE A 32 0.94 24.33 -16.81
CA ILE A 32 0.01 25.04 -15.94
C ILE A 32 -1.41 24.88 -16.48
N VAL A 33 -2.23 24.12 -15.76
CA VAL A 33 -3.65 23.94 -16.05
C VAL A 33 -4.46 24.65 -14.98
N MET A 34 -5.25 25.65 -15.37
CA MET A 34 -6.08 26.44 -14.43
C MET A 34 -5.28 26.98 -13.22
N GLY A 35 -4.05 27.47 -13.46
CA GLY A 35 -3.21 28.10 -12.43
C GLY A 35 -2.42 27.15 -11.53
N LYS A 36 -2.40 25.84 -11.80
CA LYS A 36 -1.65 24.84 -11.03
C LYS A 36 -0.94 23.87 -11.97
N ARG A 37 0.26 23.40 -11.60
CA ARG A 37 1.02 22.43 -12.40
C ARG A 37 0.24 21.13 -12.53
N MET A 38 0.34 20.48 -13.69
CA MET A 38 -0.34 19.21 -13.95
C MET A 38 0.06 18.14 -12.91
N ALA A 39 1.33 18.08 -12.51
CA ALA A 39 1.80 17.15 -11.47
C ALA A 39 1.09 17.39 -10.11
N ASP A 40 0.80 18.64 -9.77
CA ASP A 40 0.15 18.99 -8.50
C ASP A 40 -1.37 18.72 -8.55
N HIS A 41 -1.98 18.73 -9.75
CA HIS A 41 -3.37 18.29 -9.95
C HIS A 41 -3.50 16.78 -9.81
N LEU A 42 -2.67 16.04 -10.55
CA LEU A 42 -2.83 14.59 -10.72
C LEU A 42 -2.27 13.80 -9.54
N ARG A 43 -1.13 14.24 -8.98
CA ARG A 43 -0.47 13.63 -7.80
C ARG A 43 -0.39 12.11 -7.91
N PHE A 44 0.06 11.62 -9.07
CA PHE A 44 0.10 10.19 -9.35
C PHE A 44 0.86 9.42 -8.28
N ALA A 45 0.35 8.23 -7.96
CA ALA A 45 0.96 7.30 -7.04
C ALA A 45 1.03 5.90 -7.64
N VAL A 46 2.13 5.18 -7.41
CA VAL A 46 2.22 3.76 -7.75
C VAL A 46 1.67 2.90 -6.61
N ALA A 47 0.77 1.97 -6.94
CA ALA A 47 0.30 0.92 -6.05
C ALA A 47 1.34 -0.19 -5.93
N PHE A 48 1.97 -0.34 -4.76
CA PHE A 48 3.07 -1.29 -4.56
C PHE A 48 2.62 -2.74 -4.76
N TRP A 49 1.40 -3.09 -4.33
CA TRP A 49 0.86 -4.45 -4.43
C TRP A 49 0.76 -4.93 -5.87
N HIS A 50 0.18 -4.15 -6.78
CA HIS A 50 0.03 -4.59 -8.18
C HIS A 50 1.34 -4.54 -8.95
N SER A 51 2.19 -3.55 -8.70
CA SER A 51 3.42 -3.38 -9.47
C SER A 51 4.55 -4.32 -9.05
N PHE A 52 4.63 -4.67 -7.76
CA PHE A 52 5.79 -5.39 -7.21
C PHE A 52 5.46 -6.61 -6.35
N ALA A 53 4.25 -6.72 -5.78
CA ALA A 53 3.91 -7.84 -4.89
C ALA A 53 3.09 -8.94 -5.56
N TRP A 54 2.21 -8.61 -6.51
CA TRP A 54 1.38 -9.59 -7.20
C TRP A 54 2.21 -10.45 -8.16
N GLU A 55 2.09 -11.77 -8.03
CA GLU A 55 2.88 -12.77 -8.76
C GLU A 55 2.27 -13.13 -10.13
N GLY A 56 1.17 -12.49 -10.52
CA GLY A 56 0.49 -12.73 -11.80
C GLY A 56 -0.39 -13.99 -11.84
N GLY A 57 -0.74 -14.53 -10.68
CA GLY A 57 -1.69 -15.65 -10.55
C GLY A 57 -3.14 -15.20 -10.48
N ASP A 58 -4.04 -16.14 -10.73
CA ASP A 58 -5.49 -15.97 -10.69
C ASP A 58 -6.16 -17.20 -10.02
N PRO A 59 -7.50 -17.24 -9.84
CA PRO A 59 -8.16 -18.38 -9.20
C PRO A 59 -7.99 -19.73 -9.90
N PHE A 60 -7.48 -19.77 -11.13
CA PHE A 60 -7.34 -20.94 -12.00
C PHE A 60 -5.88 -21.24 -12.38
N GLY A 61 -4.93 -20.38 -12.03
CA GLY A 61 -3.53 -20.48 -12.43
C GLY A 61 -2.55 -19.85 -11.43
N GLY A 62 -1.33 -20.40 -11.38
CA GLY A 62 -0.27 -19.95 -10.47
C GLY A 62 0.52 -18.73 -10.95
N GLN A 63 1.65 -18.49 -10.30
CA GLN A 63 2.59 -17.42 -10.62
C GLN A 63 2.98 -17.41 -12.11
N THR A 64 2.94 -16.23 -12.73
CA THR A 64 3.39 -16.00 -14.11
C THR A 64 4.50 -14.96 -14.21
N PHE A 65 4.67 -14.10 -13.20
CA PHE A 65 5.72 -13.09 -13.17
C PHE A 65 7.00 -13.64 -12.52
N GLU A 66 8.06 -13.76 -13.32
CA GLU A 66 9.40 -14.12 -12.86
C GLU A 66 10.18 -12.85 -12.49
N ARG A 67 10.15 -12.48 -11.20
CA ARG A 67 10.88 -11.32 -10.66
C ARG A 67 11.90 -11.75 -9.61
N PRO A 68 13.06 -11.08 -9.52
CA PRO A 68 14.16 -11.54 -8.68
C PRO A 68 13.89 -11.44 -7.17
N TRP A 69 12.84 -10.72 -6.76
CA TRP A 69 12.38 -10.64 -5.38
C TRP A 69 11.30 -11.68 -5.00
N HIS A 70 10.95 -12.61 -5.91
CA HIS A 70 10.10 -13.75 -5.57
C HIS A 70 10.94 -15.00 -5.19
N PRO A 71 10.43 -15.86 -4.29
CA PRO A 71 9.27 -15.64 -3.41
C PRO A 71 9.53 -14.59 -2.33
N GLN A 72 8.47 -13.95 -1.82
CA GLN A 72 8.56 -12.79 -0.93
C GLN A 72 8.73 -13.17 0.55
N ASP A 73 9.74 -13.99 0.84
CA ASP A 73 9.94 -14.70 2.12
C ASP A 73 11.08 -14.15 2.98
N SER A 74 11.83 -13.15 2.49
CA SER A 74 13.00 -12.61 3.19
C SER A 74 13.11 -11.09 3.11
N MET A 75 13.79 -10.50 4.10
CA MET A 75 14.10 -9.07 4.12
C MET A 75 15.09 -8.66 3.03
N GLU A 76 15.96 -9.58 2.59
CA GLU A 76 16.85 -9.33 1.45
C GLU A 76 16.04 -9.09 0.17
N ARG A 77 15.05 -9.95 -0.10
CA ARG A 77 14.16 -9.79 -1.25
C ARG A 77 13.23 -8.58 -1.11
N ALA A 78 12.79 -8.27 0.10
CA ALA A 78 12.03 -7.05 0.38
C ALA A 78 12.84 -5.78 0.02
N ARG A 79 14.13 -5.72 0.38
CA ARG A 79 15.03 -4.63 0.00
C ARG A 79 15.27 -4.57 -1.51
N LEU A 80 15.50 -5.71 -2.16
CA LEU A 80 15.66 -5.77 -3.61
C LEU A 80 14.41 -5.27 -4.35
N LYS A 81 13.22 -5.64 -3.87
CA LYS A 81 11.94 -5.14 -4.38
C LYS A 81 11.80 -3.64 -4.19
N ALA A 82 12.21 -3.10 -3.04
CA ALA A 82 12.24 -1.67 -2.79
C ALA A 82 13.20 -0.94 -3.73
N ASP A 83 14.39 -1.49 -3.96
CA ASP A 83 15.36 -0.93 -4.90
C ASP A 83 14.78 -0.80 -6.32
N ALA A 84 14.16 -1.88 -6.82
CA ALA A 84 13.50 -1.87 -8.12
C ALA A 84 12.32 -0.90 -8.15
N ALA A 85 11.55 -0.80 -7.05
CA ALA A 85 10.42 0.10 -6.97
C ALA A 85 10.83 1.57 -7.07
N PHE A 86 11.82 2.00 -6.28
CA PHE A 86 12.30 3.37 -6.31
C PHE A 86 13.02 3.74 -7.62
N GLU A 87 13.65 2.76 -8.29
CA GLU A 87 14.15 2.93 -9.65
C GLU A 87 13.01 3.19 -10.65
N MET A 88 11.92 2.39 -10.60
CA MET A 88 10.75 2.62 -11.44
C MET A 88 10.12 3.99 -11.17
N PHE A 89 10.07 4.41 -9.90
CA PHE A 89 9.49 5.70 -9.53
C PHE A 89 10.25 6.86 -10.15
N ASP A 90 11.58 6.81 -10.17
CA ASP A 90 12.41 7.82 -10.83
C ASP A 90 12.25 7.78 -12.35
N LEU A 91 12.28 6.59 -12.96
CA LEU A 91 12.09 6.41 -14.41
C LEU A 91 10.74 6.96 -14.89
N LEU A 92 9.67 6.76 -14.13
CA LEU A 92 8.33 7.27 -14.45
C LEU A 92 8.11 8.72 -14.00
N ASN A 93 9.05 9.30 -13.25
CA ASN A 93 8.89 10.61 -12.61
C ASN A 93 7.60 10.71 -11.77
N VAL A 94 7.27 9.64 -11.02
CA VAL A 94 6.05 9.58 -10.20
C VAL A 94 6.31 10.15 -8.80
N PRO A 95 5.50 11.10 -8.32
CA PRO A 95 5.78 11.78 -7.06
C PRO A 95 5.42 10.97 -5.82
N TYR A 96 4.52 9.97 -5.94
CA TYR A 96 4.04 9.20 -4.79
C TYR A 96 4.03 7.67 -5.02
N PHE A 97 3.89 6.94 -3.93
CA PHE A 97 3.53 5.53 -3.90
C PHE A 97 2.60 5.22 -2.73
N CYS A 98 2.00 4.03 -2.74
CA CYS A 98 1.09 3.50 -1.71
C CYS A 98 1.42 2.04 -1.39
N TRP A 99 1.21 1.58 -0.15
CA TRP A 99 1.55 0.20 0.27
C TRP A 99 0.60 -0.36 1.33
N HIS A 100 0.41 -1.69 1.36
CA HIS A 100 0.03 -2.46 2.54
C HIS A 100 1.27 -3.07 3.20
N ASP A 101 1.24 -3.30 4.52
CA ASP A 101 2.38 -3.87 5.25
C ASP A 101 2.88 -5.19 4.64
N ALA A 102 1.96 -6.09 4.28
CA ALA A 102 2.29 -7.37 3.66
C ALA A 102 2.92 -7.22 2.26
N ASP A 103 2.78 -6.06 1.60
CA ASP A 103 3.38 -5.82 0.29
C ASP A 103 4.87 -5.50 0.39
N ILE A 104 5.34 -5.03 1.54
CA ILE A 104 6.70 -4.48 1.69
C ILE A 104 7.60 -5.34 2.58
N ARG A 105 7.06 -6.23 3.40
CA ARG A 105 7.84 -7.15 4.25
C ARG A 105 7.35 -8.60 4.15
N PRO A 106 8.18 -9.61 4.48
CA PRO A 106 7.75 -11.01 4.48
C PRO A 106 6.80 -11.34 5.66
N GLU A 107 5.95 -12.34 5.49
CA GLU A 107 5.20 -12.95 6.61
C GLU A 107 6.10 -13.88 7.42
N THR A 108 6.23 -13.61 8.71
CA THR A 108 7.18 -14.30 9.59
C THR A 108 6.50 -15.16 10.66
N GLY A 109 5.16 -15.28 10.62
CA GLY A 109 4.39 -16.21 11.47
C GLY A 109 4.06 -15.68 12.86
N SER A 110 4.58 -14.53 13.27
CA SER A 110 4.23 -13.89 14.55
C SER A 110 4.13 -12.38 14.44
N PHE A 111 3.32 -11.77 15.32
CA PHE A 111 3.16 -10.31 15.35
C PHE A 111 4.48 -9.58 15.66
N ASP A 112 5.25 -10.08 16.64
CA ASP A 112 6.51 -9.45 17.06
C ASP A 112 7.54 -9.42 15.91
N THR A 113 7.72 -10.55 15.22
CA THR A 113 8.65 -10.63 14.10
C THR A 113 8.16 -9.84 12.88
N ASN A 114 6.84 -9.81 12.62
CA ASN A 114 6.25 -8.97 11.58
C ASN A 114 6.42 -7.47 11.87
N LEU A 115 6.30 -7.06 13.13
CA LEU A 115 6.51 -5.68 13.54
C LEU A 115 7.99 -5.27 13.38
N LYS A 116 8.93 -6.15 13.73
CA LYS A 116 10.36 -5.91 13.54
C LYS A 116 10.71 -5.71 12.06
N THR A 117 10.21 -6.57 11.18
CA THR A 117 10.47 -6.46 9.73
C THR A 117 9.76 -5.25 9.10
N LEU A 118 8.56 -4.88 9.57
CA LEU A 118 7.90 -3.64 9.16
C LEU A 118 8.72 -2.40 9.54
N ASN A 119 9.26 -2.35 10.76
CA ASN A 119 10.12 -1.25 11.18
C ASN A 119 11.39 -1.17 10.33
N GLU A 120 12.06 -2.31 10.10
CA GLU A 120 13.28 -2.39 9.29
C GLU A 120 13.04 -1.93 7.85
N ILE A 121 11.98 -2.41 7.19
CA ILE A 121 11.73 -2.00 5.80
C ILE A 121 11.30 -0.53 5.70
N THR A 122 10.59 -0.01 6.70
CA THR A 122 10.18 1.41 6.69
C THR A 122 11.34 2.35 6.98
N ASP A 123 12.36 1.94 7.75
CA ASP A 123 13.63 2.67 7.81
C ASP A 123 14.29 2.74 6.42
N TYR A 124 14.37 1.59 5.74
CA TYR A 124 14.95 1.51 4.41
C TYR A 124 14.20 2.35 3.36
N PHE A 125 12.87 2.31 3.37
CA PHE A 125 12.04 3.15 2.50
C PHE A 125 12.26 4.65 2.79
N GLY A 126 12.43 5.02 4.06
CA GLY A 126 12.74 6.39 4.45
C GLY A 126 14.04 6.90 3.82
N GLU A 127 15.10 6.10 3.82
CA GLU A 127 16.36 6.43 3.14
C GLU A 127 16.16 6.59 1.63
N LYS A 128 15.39 5.70 1.00
CA LYS A 128 15.10 5.78 -0.45
C LYS A 128 14.29 7.02 -0.81
N MET A 129 13.27 7.36 -0.02
CA MET A 129 12.45 8.56 -0.21
C MET A 129 13.29 9.83 -0.10
N GLN A 130 14.26 9.88 0.82
CA GLN A 130 15.19 11.02 0.93
C GLN A 130 16.08 11.17 -0.31
N LEU A 131 16.52 10.05 -0.89
CA LEU A 131 17.37 10.06 -2.08
C LEU A 131 16.61 10.38 -3.38
N SER A 132 15.41 9.82 -3.57
CA SER A 132 14.64 10.01 -4.81
C SER A 132 13.73 11.24 -4.80
N GLY A 133 13.34 11.73 -3.62
CA GLY A 133 12.31 12.75 -3.45
C GLY A 133 10.87 12.24 -3.61
N THR A 134 10.67 10.95 -3.92
CA THR A 134 9.35 10.31 -3.95
C THR A 134 8.76 10.27 -2.55
N LYS A 135 7.46 10.52 -2.42
CA LYS A 135 6.76 10.61 -1.14
C LYS A 135 5.78 9.47 -0.94
N LEU A 136 5.41 9.22 0.31
CA LEU A 136 4.33 8.30 0.64
C LEU A 136 2.99 9.03 0.53
N LEU A 137 2.08 8.60 -0.35
CA LEU A 137 0.73 9.15 -0.37
C LEU A 137 -0.09 8.56 0.78
N TRP A 138 -0.05 7.24 0.94
CA TRP A 138 -0.66 6.54 2.07
C TRP A 138 -0.08 5.15 2.29
N GLY A 139 -0.07 4.72 3.55
CA GLY A 139 0.08 3.32 3.93
C GLY A 139 -1.26 2.76 4.43
N THR A 140 -1.34 1.44 4.52
CA THR A 140 -2.50 0.71 5.06
C THR A 140 -2.09 -0.66 5.60
N ALA A 141 -3.00 -1.37 6.24
CA ALA A 141 -2.83 -2.73 6.73
C ALA A 141 -3.49 -3.75 5.78
N ASN A 142 -2.78 -4.81 5.40
CA ASN A 142 -3.40 -5.95 4.73
C ASN A 142 -4.08 -6.86 5.78
N MET A 143 -5.37 -6.62 5.98
CA MET A 143 -6.21 -7.41 6.89
C MET A 143 -7.17 -8.33 6.13
N PHE A 144 -6.74 -8.88 4.99
CA PHE A 144 -7.62 -9.69 4.12
C PHE A 144 -6.94 -10.89 3.43
N THR A 145 -5.61 -10.91 3.31
CA THR A 145 -4.87 -12.00 2.66
C THR A 145 -4.63 -13.20 3.59
N HIS A 146 -4.13 -12.97 4.81
CA HIS A 146 -3.82 -14.08 5.73
C HIS A 146 -5.11 -14.79 6.19
N ARG A 147 -5.09 -16.13 6.29
CA ARG A 147 -6.27 -16.95 6.67
C ARG A 147 -6.95 -16.57 7.98
N ARG A 148 -6.27 -15.83 8.85
CA ARG A 148 -6.84 -15.33 10.13
C ARG A 148 -8.00 -14.36 9.90
N TRP A 149 -8.00 -13.69 8.74
CA TRP A 149 -8.99 -12.69 8.37
C TRP A 149 -10.23 -13.29 7.68
N MET A 150 -10.31 -14.62 7.55
CA MET A 150 -11.36 -15.27 6.73
C MET A 150 -12.79 -14.93 7.15
N SER A 151 -12.99 -14.54 8.41
CA SER A 151 -14.30 -14.15 8.98
C SER A 151 -14.36 -12.67 9.37
N GLY A 152 -13.53 -11.81 8.76
CA GLY A 152 -13.45 -10.38 9.07
C GLY A 152 -12.19 -9.98 9.83
N ALA A 153 -12.00 -8.68 10.02
CA ALA A 153 -10.91 -8.12 10.81
C ALA A 153 -11.47 -7.38 12.03
N SER A 154 -11.98 -6.17 11.84
CA SER A 154 -12.74 -5.47 12.90
C SER A 154 -14.17 -5.98 13.01
N THR A 155 -14.73 -6.61 11.97
CA THR A 155 -16.03 -7.29 12.03
C THR A 155 -15.93 -8.75 12.44
N ASN A 156 -14.75 -9.24 12.85
CA ASN A 156 -14.59 -10.65 13.16
C ASN A 156 -15.41 -11.06 14.40
N PRO A 157 -16.11 -12.21 14.38
CA PRO A 157 -16.82 -12.72 15.55
C PRO A 157 -15.88 -13.17 16.68
N ASP A 158 -14.59 -13.38 16.40
CA ASP A 158 -13.55 -13.67 17.39
C ASP A 158 -12.87 -12.37 17.89
N PRO A 159 -13.00 -12.01 19.18
CA PRO A 159 -12.39 -10.80 19.74
C PRO A 159 -10.86 -10.79 19.71
N ASP A 160 -10.21 -11.96 19.65
CA ASP A 160 -8.74 -12.03 19.54
C ASP A 160 -8.28 -11.58 18.14
N VAL A 161 -9.08 -11.83 17.11
CA VAL A 161 -8.81 -11.32 15.74
C VAL A 161 -9.03 -9.82 15.67
N PHE A 162 -10.06 -9.29 16.34
CA PHE A 162 -10.25 -7.84 16.48
C PHE A 162 -9.03 -7.18 17.13
N ALA A 163 -8.52 -7.76 18.23
CA ALA A 163 -7.35 -7.24 18.93
C ALA A 163 -6.10 -7.26 18.03
N PHE A 164 -5.92 -8.33 17.25
CA PHE A 164 -4.83 -8.43 16.27
C PHE A 164 -4.98 -7.35 15.18
N ALA A 165 -6.18 -7.14 14.64
CA ALA A 165 -6.46 -6.09 13.65
C ALA A 165 -6.09 -4.70 14.18
N ALA A 166 -6.46 -4.40 15.43
CA ALA A 166 -6.14 -3.13 16.06
C ALA A 166 -4.63 -2.93 16.22
N ALA A 167 -3.91 -3.98 16.62
CA ALA A 167 -2.46 -3.96 16.71
C ALA A 167 -1.79 -3.76 15.34
N THR A 168 -2.29 -4.44 14.30
CA THR A 168 -1.80 -4.28 12.92
C THR A 168 -2.01 -2.87 12.39
N VAL A 169 -3.21 -2.31 12.52
CA VAL A 169 -3.51 -0.93 12.08
C VAL A 169 -2.67 0.09 12.84
N LYS A 170 -2.52 -0.06 14.16
CA LYS A 170 -1.64 0.79 14.97
C LYS A 170 -0.23 0.82 14.38
N SER A 171 0.37 -0.35 14.13
CA SER A 171 1.72 -0.47 13.59
C SER A 171 1.86 0.12 12.19
N CYS A 172 0.87 -0.08 11.32
CA CYS A 172 0.88 0.47 9.97
C CYS A 172 0.69 1.99 9.96
N LEU A 173 -0.13 2.53 10.87
CA LEU A 173 -0.33 3.96 11.03
C LEU A 173 0.92 4.64 11.62
N ASP A 174 1.61 3.99 12.57
CA ASP A 174 2.91 4.45 13.07
C ASP A 174 3.96 4.51 11.93
N ALA A 175 4.06 3.46 11.13
CA ALA A 175 4.95 3.40 9.97
C ALA A 175 4.60 4.46 8.91
N THR A 176 3.31 4.66 8.63
CA THR A 176 2.83 5.69 7.71
C THR A 176 3.18 7.09 8.22
N HIS A 177 2.99 7.34 9.51
CA HIS A 177 3.34 8.60 10.14
C HIS A 177 4.86 8.85 10.10
N LYS A 178 5.67 7.84 10.45
CA LYS A 178 7.14 7.89 10.37
C LYS A 178 7.65 8.27 8.98
N LEU A 179 7.02 7.75 7.93
CA LEU A 179 7.37 8.04 6.54
C LEU A 179 6.74 9.34 5.99
N GLY A 180 6.00 10.09 6.82
CA GLY A 180 5.35 11.32 6.40
C GLY A 180 4.20 11.11 5.41
N GLY A 181 3.50 9.98 5.50
CA GLY A 181 2.34 9.67 4.66
C GLY A 181 1.25 10.74 4.77
N GLU A 182 0.69 11.13 3.64
CA GLU A 182 -0.34 12.20 3.62
C GLU A 182 -1.74 11.71 3.98
N ASN A 183 -1.98 10.40 3.90
CA ASN A 183 -3.25 9.77 4.25
C ASN A 183 -3.00 8.37 4.86
N TYR A 184 -4.03 7.80 5.46
CA TYR A 184 -4.07 6.41 5.87
C TYR A 184 -5.40 5.80 5.43
N VAL A 185 -5.34 4.69 4.71
CA VAL A 185 -6.50 4.07 4.08
C VAL A 185 -7.02 2.89 4.91
N LEU A 186 -8.32 2.69 4.90
CA LEU A 186 -9.01 1.51 5.41
C LEU A 186 -9.89 0.96 4.28
N TRP A 187 -9.43 -0.12 3.66
CA TRP A 187 -10.22 -0.91 2.73
C TRP A 187 -10.70 -2.18 3.43
N GLY A 188 -12.02 -2.34 3.54
CA GLY A 188 -12.66 -3.42 4.29
C GLY A 188 -12.74 -4.73 3.51
N GLY A 189 -11.63 -5.27 3.03
CA GLY A 189 -11.62 -6.45 2.15
C GLY A 189 -12.25 -7.72 2.74
N ARG A 190 -12.41 -7.82 4.06
CA ARG A 190 -13.16 -8.89 4.76
C ARG A 190 -14.23 -8.35 5.70
N GLU A 191 -14.43 -7.03 5.72
CA GLU A 191 -15.35 -6.35 6.63
C GLU A 191 -16.77 -6.41 6.03
N GLY A 192 -17.33 -7.62 6.04
CA GLY A 192 -18.60 -7.98 5.45
C GLY A 192 -18.92 -9.43 5.76
N TYR A 193 -19.85 -10.03 5.01
CA TYR A 193 -20.31 -11.39 5.24
C TYR A 193 -20.40 -12.21 3.94
N GLU A 194 -20.24 -13.53 4.07
CA GLU A 194 -20.52 -14.47 2.97
C GLU A 194 -21.98 -14.95 3.01
N THR A 195 -22.58 -15.06 4.21
CA THR A 195 -23.98 -15.45 4.38
C THR A 195 -24.62 -14.76 5.58
N LEU A 196 -25.84 -14.25 5.41
CA LEU A 196 -26.59 -13.63 6.51
C LEU A 196 -26.98 -14.62 7.62
N LEU A 197 -26.92 -15.93 7.36
CA LEU A 197 -27.38 -16.96 8.30
C LEU A 197 -26.52 -17.05 9.57
N ASN A 198 -25.26 -16.59 9.52
CA ASN A 198 -24.33 -16.64 10.64
C ASN A 198 -23.72 -15.26 10.98
N THR A 199 -24.32 -14.18 10.49
CA THR A 199 -23.83 -12.81 10.63
C THR A 199 -24.81 -11.99 11.45
N ASP A 200 -24.35 -11.47 12.58
CA ASP A 200 -25.04 -10.39 13.29
C ASP A 200 -24.54 -9.05 12.73
N MET A 201 -25.20 -8.58 11.67
CA MET A 201 -24.79 -7.36 10.97
C MET A 201 -24.84 -6.12 11.89
N GLY A 202 -25.75 -6.08 12.86
CA GLY A 202 -25.83 -4.96 13.80
C GLY A 202 -24.58 -4.90 14.67
N LEU A 203 -24.21 -6.05 15.25
CA LEU A 203 -23.02 -6.17 16.10
C LEU A 203 -21.73 -5.91 15.32
N GLU A 204 -21.59 -6.46 14.12
CA GLU A 204 -20.40 -6.27 13.29
C GLU A 204 -20.20 -4.80 12.89
N LEU A 205 -21.29 -4.09 12.55
CA LEU A 205 -21.23 -2.65 12.26
C LEU A 205 -20.88 -1.82 13.50
N ASP A 206 -21.38 -2.19 14.68
CA ASP A 206 -20.99 -1.54 15.94
C ASP A 206 -19.50 -1.74 16.24
N HIS A 207 -18.96 -2.95 16.00
CA HIS A 207 -17.53 -3.24 16.14
C HIS A 207 -16.69 -2.41 15.17
N MET A 208 -17.06 -2.36 13.89
CA MET A 208 -16.37 -1.55 12.88
C MET A 208 -16.42 -0.05 13.23
N GLY A 209 -17.57 0.47 13.68
CA GLY A 209 -17.71 1.85 14.14
C GLY A 209 -16.79 2.18 15.32
N ARG A 210 -16.68 1.26 16.29
CA ARG A 210 -15.75 1.39 17.41
C ARG A 210 -14.29 1.33 16.96
N PHE A 211 -13.96 0.42 16.06
CA PHE A 211 -12.62 0.28 15.49
C PHE A 211 -12.18 1.56 14.77
N LEU A 212 -13.01 2.10 13.88
CA LEU A 212 -12.74 3.36 13.17
C LEU A 212 -12.52 4.53 14.13
N SER A 213 -13.33 4.61 15.19
CA SER A 213 -13.17 5.62 16.24
C SER A 213 -11.79 5.49 16.92
N MET A 214 -11.36 4.27 17.26
CA MET A 214 -10.04 4.01 17.83
C MET A 214 -8.89 4.41 16.90
N VAL A 215 -9.03 4.17 15.58
CA VAL A 215 -8.02 4.61 14.59
C VAL A 215 -7.92 6.13 14.56
N VAL A 216 -9.04 6.84 14.55
CA VAL A 216 -9.07 8.32 14.56
C VAL A 216 -8.48 8.87 15.86
N ASP A 217 -8.88 8.33 17.01
CA ASP A 217 -8.34 8.71 18.32
C ASP A 217 -6.82 8.50 18.36
N TYR A 218 -6.34 7.37 17.86
CA TYR A 218 -4.90 7.07 17.83
C TYR A 218 -4.15 7.99 16.87
N LYS A 219 -4.70 8.28 15.67
CA LYS A 219 -4.17 9.30 14.75
C LYS A 219 -3.92 10.62 15.48
N HIS A 220 -4.91 11.10 16.24
CA HIS A 220 -4.79 12.35 16.99
C HIS A 220 -3.75 12.23 18.11
N LYS A 221 -3.74 11.11 18.83
CA LYS A 221 -2.79 10.83 19.91
C LYS A 221 -1.33 10.88 19.45
N ILE A 222 -1.02 10.34 18.28
CA ILE A 222 0.35 10.36 17.73
C ILE A 222 0.67 11.61 16.93
N GLY A 223 -0.30 12.50 16.73
CA GLY A 223 -0.12 13.75 15.99
C GLY A 223 -0.15 13.60 14.46
N PHE A 224 -0.58 12.45 13.93
CA PHE A 224 -0.69 12.23 12.49
C PHE A 224 -1.71 13.20 11.87
N LYS A 225 -1.26 14.01 10.90
CA LYS A 225 -2.10 15.04 10.25
C LYS A 225 -2.81 14.56 9.00
N GLY A 226 -2.38 13.42 8.43
CA GLY A 226 -2.93 12.90 7.20
C GLY A 226 -4.39 12.49 7.31
N GLN A 227 -5.12 12.51 6.19
CA GLN A 227 -6.54 12.16 6.16
C GLN A 227 -6.73 10.66 6.43
N ILE A 228 -7.75 10.28 7.21
CA ILE A 228 -8.21 8.88 7.26
C ILE A 228 -9.22 8.69 6.13
N LEU A 229 -9.01 7.68 5.30
CA LEU A 229 -9.82 7.39 4.13
C LEU A 229 -10.48 6.00 4.30
N VAL A 230 -11.75 5.91 3.94
CA VAL A 230 -12.45 4.64 3.77
C VAL A 230 -12.57 4.41 2.26
N GLU A 231 -12.19 3.23 1.78
CA GLU A 231 -12.28 2.85 0.38
C GLU A 231 -13.51 1.95 0.16
N PRO A 232 -14.61 2.46 -0.41
CA PRO A 232 -15.84 1.69 -0.56
C PRO A 232 -15.70 0.65 -1.68
N LYS A 233 -16.12 -0.58 -1.42
CA LYS A 233 -16.32 -1.62 -2.43
C LYS A 233 -17.60 -2.39 -2.07
N PRO A 234 -18.48 -2.71 -3.04
CA PRO A 234 -19.76 -3.35 -2.72
C PRO A 234 -19.64 -4.83 -2.32
N GLN A 235 -18.65 -5.54 -2.85
CA GLN A 235 -18.41 -6.98 -2.63
C GLN A 235 -17.05 -7.39 -3.21
N GLU A 236 -16.69 -8.67 -3.07
CA GLU A 236 -15.46 -9.33 -3.53
C GLU A 236 -14.19 -8.91 -2.75
N PRO A 237 -13.55 -9.84 -2.03
CA PRO A 237 -13.99 -11.22 -1.81
C PRO A 237 -15.25 -11.31 -0.94
#